data_AF-A0AAU4T7E1-F1
#
_entry.id   AF-A0AAU4T7E1-F1
#
_cell.length_a   1.000
_cell.length_b   1.000
_cell.length_c   1.000
_cell.angle_alpha   90.00
_cell.angle_beta   90.00
_cell.angle_gamma   90.00
#
_symmetry.space_group_name_H-M   'P 1'
#
loop_
_entity.id
_entity.type
_entity.pdbx_description
1 polymer ?
#
loop_
_entity_poly.entity_id
_entity_poly.type
_entity_poly.pdbx_seq_one_letter_code
_entity_poly.pdbx_strand_id
1 'polypeptide(L)'
;MVARGARMIEYWHWHTLHFGIETYWGGILPHSGRPGRAYRELAHLGEEFERAGDLVAGITPDADIAMVYSAPSKWLMRKHPPLAGADGGPDTYAYEGIFEPFYRGAFEAGRQVRILHARRLHDPRGERPGLAPESAAERHPVLIAPALYVADDGMLDWLAAYADAGGHLVLGPRTGYGDHEARARHEVTPARLVEAAGVRYEEFSNLQADLPLRTAPESPLQLPGDAVATRWVEGLAVEDAEVLAEYAHPHFGRWPAVTTRRHGAGHVTCVGTCPAAISPARSPYGSPPPRAAAGGICPARSRSRPAPPPTAAASTWSTTGAGSLRPSRYPCI
;
A
#
# COMPACT_ATOMS: atom_id res chain seq x y z
N MET A 1 5.20 13.54 -7.19
CA MET A 1 5.93 13.18 -5.95
C MET A 1 5.51 14.04 -4.77
N VAL A 2 5.53 15.37 -4.90
CA VAL A 2 5.11 16.31 -3.84
C VAL A 2 3.69 16.02 -3.31
N ALA A 3 2.71 15.80 -4.20
CA ALA A 3 1.35 15.41 -3.81
C ALA A 3 1.25 14.11 -2.96
N ARG A 4 2.33 13.31 -2.90
CA ARG A 4 2.46 12.12 -2.04
C ARG A 4 3.39 12.35 -0.83
N GLY A 5 3.65 13.61 -0.47
CA GLY A 5 4.37 14.00 0.74
C GLY A 5 5.89 14.11 0.57
N ALA A 6 6.43 14.05 -0.66
CA ALA A 6 7.86 14.26 -0.87
C ALA A 6 8.25 15.69 -0.51
N ARG A 7 9.25 15.83 0.36
CA ARG A 7 9.82 17.13 0.79
C ARG A 7 11.05 17.55 -0.01
N MET A 8 11.58 16.64 -0.82
CA MET A 8 12.74 16.86 -1.69
C MET A 8 12.56 16.02 -2.95
N ILE A 9 12.91 16.62 -4.10
CA ILE A 9 13.00 15.94 -5.38
C ILE A 9 14.47 16.00 -5.78
N GLU A 10 15.11 14.83 -5.83
CA GLU A 10 16.50 14.70 -6.26
C GLU A 10 16.56 13.85 -7.52
N TYR A 11 17.37 14.28 -8.48
CA TYR A 11 17.61 13.56 -9.71
C TYR A 11 18.95 12.84 -9.58
N TRP A 12 18.91 11.53 -9.78
CA TRP A 12 20.11 10.74 -9.96
C TRP A 12 20.42 10.70 -11.48
N HIS A 13 21.42 11.42 -11.97
CA HIS A 13 22.39 12.30 -11.28
C HIS A 13 22.60 13.63 -12.04
N TRP A 14 23.52 14.49 -11.58
CA TRP A 14 23.77 15.80 -12.20
C TRP A 14 24.22 15.75 -13.67
N HIS A 15 25.15 14.87 -14.06
CA HIS A 15 25.67 14.82 -15.44
C HIS A 15 25.90 13.39 -15.88
N THR A 16 25.60 13.07 -17.14
CA THR A 16 25.81 11.72 -17.68
C THR A 16 27.28 11.32 -17.64
N LEU A 17 27.55 10.17 -17.02
CA LEU A 17 28.88 9.58 -16.90
C LEU A 17 29.46 9.23 -18.28
N HIS A 18 30.77 9.37 -18.45
CA HIS A 18 31.44 9.08 -19.72
C HIS A 18 31.89 7.62 -19.86
N PHE A 19 31.85 6.86 -18.77
CA PHE A 19 32.27 5.47 -18.71
C PHE A 19 31.57 4.74 -17.55
N GLY A 20 31.55 3.42 -17.61
CA GLY A 20 30.95 2.55 -16.59
C GLY A 20 29.56 2.03 -16.96
N ILE A 21 28.96 1.27 -16.04
CA ILE A 21 27.67 0.58 -16.22
C ILE A 21 26.51 1.55 -16.50
N GLU A 22 26.58 2.77 -15.98
CA GLU A 22 25.50 3.76 -16.05
C GLU A 22 25.77 4.86 -17.09
N THR A 23 26.67 4.63 -18.06
CA THR A 23 26.99 5.58 -19.14
C THR A 23 25.73 6.06 -19.89
N TYR A 24 24.70 5.21 -20.02
CA TYR A 24 23.45 5.57 -20.68
C TYR A 24 22.30 5.89 -19.72
N TRP A 25 22.57 5.95 -18.41
CA TRP A 25 21.63 6.49 -17.45
C TRP A 25 21.74 8.02 -17.42
N GLY A 26 20.77 8.69 -18.05
CA GLY A 26 20.82 10.12 -18.29
C GLY A 26 20.85 10.95 -17.01
N GLY A 27 21.77 11.91 -16.92
CA GLY A 27 21.75 12.96 -15.92
C GLY A 27 21.00 14.21 -16.38
N ILE A 28 20.97 15.23 -15.53
CA ILE A 28 20.42 16.57 -15.86
C ILE A 28 21.18 17.18 -17.04
N LEU A 29 22.50 17.07 -17.03
CA LEU A 29 23.37 17.42 -18.14
C LEU A 29 23.70 16.17 -18.97
N PRO A 30 23.61 16.23 -20.30
CA PRO A 30 24.04 15.13 -21.17
C PRO A 30 25.57 15.00 -21.15
N HIS A 31 26.12 13.98 -21.83
CA HIS A 31 27.57 13.74 -21.94
C HIS A 31 28.39 14.97 -22.34
N SER A 32 27.84 15.87 -23.15
CA SER A 32 28.54 17.10 -23.56
C SER A 32 28.73 18.12 -22.42
N GLY A 33 28.06 17.92 -21.27
CA GLY A 33 28.03 18.86 -20.14
C GLY A 33 27.26 20.15 -20.42
N ARG A 34 26.67 20.30 -21.62
CA ARG A 34 25.99 21.54 -22.03
C ARG A 34 24.51 21.52 -21.65
N PRO A 35 23.96 22.58 -21.03
CA PRO A 35 22.54 22.68 -20.71
C PRO A 35 21.61 22.43 -21.91
N GLY A 36 20.76 21.42 -21.79
CA GLY A 36 19.78 21.00 -22.81
C GLY A 36 18.33 21.32 -22.44
N ARG A 37 17.38 20.70 -23.15
CA ARG A 37 15.95 20.79 -22.85
C ARG A 37 15.65 20.37 -21.40
N ALA A 38 16.17 19.21 -20.98
CA ALA A 38 15.94 18.65 -19.65
C ALA A 38 16.42 19.61 -18.54
N TYR A 39 17.64 20.15 -18.65
CA TYR A 39 18.12 21.18 -17.72
C TYR A 39 17.16 22.37 -17.62
N ARG A 40 16.68 22.91 -18.74
CA ARG A 40 15.77 24.07 -18.73
C ARG A 40 14.41 23.75 -18.13
N GLU A 41 13.88 22.56 -18.39
CA GLU A 41 12.63 22.08 -17.81
C GLU A 41 12.73 21.93 -16.29
N LEU A 42 13.87 21.41 -15.79
CA LEU A 42 14.13 21.29 -14.36
C LEU A 42 14.39 22.64 -13.68
N ALA A 43 15.07 23.57 -14.37
CA ALA A 43 15.22 24.94 -13.89
C ALA A 43 13.86 25.62 -13.73
N HIS A 44 12.98 25.50 -14.73
CA HIS A 44 11.62 26.01 -14.65
C HIS A 44 10.81 25.35 -13.53
N LEU A 45 10.92 24.04 -13.34
CA LEU A 45 10.29 23.35 -12.20
C LEU A 45 10.81 23.88 -10.85
N GLY A 46 12.10 24.21 -10.76
CA GLY A 46 12.69 24.88 -9.59
C GLY A 46 12.02 26.23 -9.30
N GLU A 47 11.86 27.07 -10.33
CA GLU A 47 11.14 28.35 -10.21
C GLU A 47 9.68 28.15 -9.78
N GLU A 48 9.01 27.11 -10.27
CA GLU A 48 7.64 26.78 -9.85
C GLU A 48 7.58 26.37 -8.37
N PHE A 49 8.56 25.61 -7.87
CA PHE A 49 8.64 25.27 -6.45
C PHE A 49 8.98 26.48 -5.57
N GLU A 50 9.88 27.37 -5.99
CA GLU A 50 10.15 28.61 -5.28
C GLU A 50 8.89 29.49 -5.19
N ARG A 51 8.13 29.58 -6.29
CA ARG A 51 6.85 30.31 -6.33
C ARG A 51 5.78 29.66 -5.46
N ALA A 52 5.71 28.33 -5.44
CA ALA A 52 4.76 27.60 -4.59
C ALA A 52 5.12 27.73 -3.11
N GLY A 53 6.41 27.69 -2.77
CA GLY A 53 6.94 27.88 -1.43
C GLY A 53 6.22 27.04 -0.38
N ASP A 54 5.76 27.69 0.68
CA ASP A 54 5.12 27.06 1.83
C ASP A 54 3.79 26.35 1.49
N LEU A 55 3.17 26.62 0.33
CA LEU A 55 1.94 25.95 -0.08
C LEU A 55 2.13 24.44 -0.24
N VAL A 56 3.33 24.02 -0.63
CA VAL A 56 3.65 22.61 -0.92
C VAL A 56 4.74 22.06 0.01
N ALA A 57 5.41 22.92 0.79
CA ALA A 57 6.43 22.52 1.73
C ALA A 57 5.79 21.80 2.94
N GLY A 58 6.28 20.58 3.22
CA GLY A 58 5.90 19.86 4.44
C GLY A 58 4.47 19.30 4.48
N ILE A 59 3.75 19.31 3.36
CA ILE A 59 2.37 18.79 3.31
C ILE A 59 2.32 17.33 3.77
N THR A 60 1.28 17.01 4.54
CA THR A 60 0.94 15.62 4.88
C THR A 60 -0.25 15.22 4.02
N PRO A 61 -0.09 14.27 3.07
CA PRO A 61 -1.20 13.84 2.23
C PRO A 61 -2.32 13.24 3.06
N ASP A 62 -3.56 13.59 2.73
CA ASP A 62 -4.74 12.88 3.21
C ASP A 62 -4.73 11.42 2.72
N ALA A 63 -5.51 10.57 3.38
CA ALA A 63 -5.69 9.18 2.99
C ALA A 63 -7.11 8.74 3.37
N ASP A 64 -7.88 8.31 2.38
CA ASP A 64 -9.22 7.74 2.59
C ASP A 64 -9.13 6.30 3.11
N ILE A 65 -8.10 5.58 2.68
CA ILE A 65 -7.89 4.16 2.95
C ILE A 65 -6.46 3.92 3.42
N ALA A 66 -6.30 3.15 4.50
CA ALA A 66 -5.02 2.58 4.89
C ALA A 66 -4.92 1.12 4.43
N MET A 67 -3.77 0.71 3.91
CA MET A 67 -3.47 -0.67 3.53
C MET A 67 -2.30 -1.22 4.33
N VAL A 68 -2.46 -2.41 4.91
CA VAL A 68 -1.45 -3.06 5.75
C VAL A 68 -0.44 -3.80 4.90
N TYR A 69 0.82 -3.41 5.01
CA TYR A 69 1.95 -4.07 4.35
C TYR A 69 2.79 -4.87 5.34
N SER A 70 3.11 -6.12 4.99
CA SER A 70 3.89 -7.04 5.83
C SER A 70 5.09 -7.59 5.07
N ALA A 71 6.29 -7.16 5.47
CA ALA A 71 7.54 -7.69 4.92
C ALA A 71 7.72 -9.19 5.25
N PRO A 72 7.42 -9.68 6.49
CA PRO A 72 7.45 -11.11 6.78
C PRO A 72 6.51 -11.93 5.88
N SER A 73 5.26 -11.48 5.69
CA SER A 73 4.32 -12.16 4.78
C SER A 73 4.82 -12.16 3.34
N LYS A 74 5.35 -11.03 2.86
CA LYS A 74 5.95 -10.95 1.52
C LYS A 74 7.11 -11.94 1.35
N TRP A 75 8.03 -12.00 2.30
CA TRP A 75 9.18 -12.90 2.22
C TRP A 75 8.76 -14.36 2.27
N LEU A 76 7.81 -14.70 3.14
CA LEU A 76 7.23 -16.04 3.19
C LEU A 76 6.59 -16.41 1.87
N MET A 77 5.68 -15.58 1.34
CA MET A 77 4.94 -15.87 0.12
C MET A 77 5.82 -15.83 -1.12
N ARG A 78 6.97 -15.16 -1.09
CA ARG A 78 7.98 -15.30 -2.15
C ARG A 78 8.69 -16.65 -2.09
N LYS A 79 8.94 -17.18 -0.88
CA LYS A 79 9.64 -18.46 -0.69
C LYS A 79 8.71 -19.66 -0.84
N HIS A 80 7.46 -19.51 -0.41
CA HIS A 80 6.38 -20.49 -0.48
C HIS A 80 5.12 -19.83 -1.09
N PRO A 81 5.11 -19.61 -2.42
CA PRO A 81 3.98 -19.00 -3.11
C PRO A 81 2.65 -19.73 -2.92
N PRO A 82 1.60 -19.06 -2.43
CA PRO A 82 0.26 -19.63 -2.48
C PRO A 82 -0.35 -19.51 -3.88
N LEU A 83 0.01 -18.47 -4.65
CA LEU A 83 -0.53 -18.25 -5.98
C LEU A 83 0.24 -19.05 -7.04
N ALA A 84 -0.50 -19.51 -8.06
CA ALA A 84 0.06 -20.06 -9.28
C ALA A 84 0.34 -18.97 -10.33
N GLY A 85 1.39 -19.18 -11.11
CA GLY A 85 1.69 -18.46 -12.35
C GLY A 85 0.92 -19.04 -13.53
N ALA A 86 1.07 -18.42 -14.70
CA ALA A 86 0.35 -18.82 -15.92
C ALA A 86 0.71 -20.24 -16.41
N ASP A 87 1.90 -20.74 -16.07
CA ASP A 87 2.37 -22.09 -16.37
C ASP A 87 1.99 -23.12 -15.29
N GLY A 88 1.20 -22.72 -14.28
CA GLY A 88 0.85 -23.53 -13.13
C GLY A 88 1.98 -23.64 -12.09
N GLY A 89 3.13 -23.02 -12.33
CA GLY A 89 4.26 -22.95 -11.40
C GLY A 89 4.01 -22.00 -10.23
N PRO A 90 4.87 -22.01 -9.21
CA PRO A 90 4.73 -21.12 -8.05
C PRO A 90 5.04 -19.66 -8.44
N ASP A 91 4.11 -18.73 -8.14
CA ASP A 91 4.32 -17.30 -8.39
C ASP A 91 5.10 -16.62 -7.27
N THR A 92 6.39 -16.36 -7.49
CA THR A 92 7.24 -15.65 -6.50
C THR A 92 6.79 -14.22 -6.18
N TYR A 93 5.86 -13.64 -6.94
CA TYR A 93 5.21 -12.36 -6.68
C TYR A 93 3.81 -12.51 -6.05
N ALA A 94 3.49 -13.66 -5.45
CA ALA A 94 2.17 -13.93 -4.90
C ALA A 94 1.68 -12.90 -3.87
N TYR A 95 2.58 -12.28 -3.09
CA TYR A 95 2.20 -11.22 -2.15
C TYR A 95 1.67 -9.99 -2.89
N GLU A 96 2.42 -9.49 -3.87
CA GLU A 96 1.99 -8.41 -4.75
C GLU A 96 0.74 -8.80 -5.54
N GLY A 97 0.66 -10.05 -6.00
CA GLY A 97 -0.49 -10.61 -6.69
C GLY A 97 -1.80 -10.56 -5.92
N ILE A 98 -1.75 -10.60 -4.58
CA ILE A 98 -2.91 -10.42 -3.70
C ILE A 98 -3.05 -8.96 -3.26
N PHE A 99 -1.95 -8.24 -3.00
CA PHE A 99 -1.98 -6.87 -2.47
C PHE A 99 -2.38 -5.83 -3.51
N GLU A 100 -1.80 -5.88 -4.71
CA GLU A 100 -2.00 -4.88 -5.78
C GLU A 100 -3.46 -4.76 -6.26
N PRO A 101 -4.25 -5.84 -6.39
CA PRO A 101 -5.66 -5.73 -6.77
C PRO A 101 -6.48 -4.84 -5.83
N PHE A 102 -6.25 -4.91 -4.51
CA PHE A 102 -6.91 -4.04 -3.54
C PHE A 102 -6.46 -2.58 -3.67
N TYR A 103 -5.16 -2.35 -3.90
CA TYR A 103 -4.63 -1.00 -4.13
C TYR A 103 -5.20 -0.40 -5.42
N ARG A 104 -5.21 -1.19 -6.51
CA ARG A 104 -5.76 -0.79 -7.81
C ARG A 104 -7.24 -0.44 -7.69
N GLY A 105 -8.04 -1.29 -7.05
CA GLY A 105 -9.47 -1.03 -6.84
C GLY A 105 -9.73 0.25 -6.04
N ALA A 106 -8.91 0.55 -5.03
CA ALA A 106 -9.00 1.82 -4.29
C ALA A 106 -8.60 3.02 -5.16
N PHE A 107 -7.52 2.91 -5.93
CA PHE A 107 -7.03 3.97 -6.82
C PHE A 107 -8.03 4.29 -7.94
N GLU A 108 -8.59 3.27 -8.60
CA GLU A 108 -9.59 3.41 -9.67
C GLU A 108 -10.92 3.99 -9.17
N ALA A 109 -11.23 3.80 -7.88
CA ALA A 109 -12.34 4.48 -7.22
C ALA A 109 -12.02 5.93 -6.80
N GLY A 110 -10.87 6.47 -7.21
CA GLY A 110 -10.45 7.84 -6.91
C GLY A 110 -10.07 8.06 -5.45
N ARG A 111 -9.76 7.00 -4.70
CA ARG A 111 -9.39 7.09 -3.28
C ARG A 111 -7.89 7.26 -3.07
N GLN A 112 -7.54 8.07 -2.08
CA GLN A 112 -6.17 8.21 -1.63
C GLN A 112 -5.79 7.07 -0.68
N VAL A 113 -4.75 6.34 -1.04
CA VAL A 113 -4.28 5.17 -0.28
C VAL A 113 -2.99 5.49 0.46
N ARG A 114 -2.96 5.16 1.75
CA ARG A 114 -1.75 5.14 2.57
C ARG A 114 -1.35 3.70 2.86
N ILE A 115 -0.10 3.35 2.57
CA ILE A 115 0.45 2.04 2.91
C ILE A 115 1.13 2.14 4.28
N LEU A 116 0.73 1.28 5.22
CA LEU A 116 1.25 1.21 6.58
C LEU A 116 1.93 -0.14 6.79
N HIS A 117 3.17 -0.14 7.25
CA HIS A 117 3.77 -1.38 7.73
C HIS A 117 2.99 -1.90 8.94
N ALA A 118 2.71 -3.19 8.99
CA ALA A 118 1.97 -3.82 10.09
C ALA A 118 2.57 -3.44 11.47
N ARG A 119 3.90 -3.45 11.59
CA ARG A 119 4.64 -3.02 12.80
C ARG A 119 4.41 -1.57 13.26
N ARG A 120 3.79 -0.71 12.44
CA ARG A 120 3.39 0.66 12.83
C ARG A 120 2.05 0.68 13.54
N LEU A 121 1.22 -0.34 13.33
CA LEU A 121 -0.07 -0.52 13.99
C LEU A 121 0.15 -1.25 15.32
N HIS A 122 0.81 -2.41 15.26
CA HIS A 122 1.14 -3.21 16.43
C HIS A 122 2.57 -3.76 16.29
N ASP A 123 3.42 -3.53 17.28
CA ASP A 123 4.78 -4.05 17.31
C ASP A 123 4.86 -5.22 18.31
N PRO A 124 4.94 -6.48 17.85
CA PRO A 124 4.97 -7.63 18.76
C PRO A 124 6.19 -7.67 19.66
N ARG A 125 7.23 -6.91 19.35
CA ARG A 125 8.46 -6.83 20.16
C ARG A 125 8.40 -5.77 21.26
N GLY A 126 7.39 -4.90 21.25
CA GLY A 126 7.31 -3.76 22.16
C GLY A 126 8.43 -2.73 22.00
N GLU A 127 9.22 -2.80 20.92
CA GLU A 127 10.35 -1.88 20.65
C GLU A 127 9.84 -0.47 20.31
N ARG A 128 8.60 -0.36 19.83
CA ARG A 128 7.97 0.89 19.43
C ARG A 128 6.54 0.95 19.94
N PRO A 129 6.06 2.14 20.36
CA PRO A 129 4.64 2.32 20.60
C PRO A 129 3.88 2.09 19.29
N GLY A 130 2.97 1.11 19.29
CA GLY A 130 1.99 0.94 18.22
C GLY A 130 0.96 2.07 18.23
N LEU A 131 0.00 2.00 17.31
CA LEU A 131 -1.15 2.90 17.30
C LEU A 131 -2.28 2.24 18.08
N ALA A 132 -2.86 2.91 19.08
CA ALA A 132 -4.04 2.40 19.77
C ALA A 132 -5.18 2.18 18.75
N PRO A 133 -5.97 1.09 18.85
CA PRO A 133 -7.04 0.79 17.90
C PRO A 133 -8.03 1.94 17.66
N GLU A 134 -8.41 2.67 18.70
CA GLU A 134 -9.33 3.82 18.64
C GLU A 134 -8.69 4.98 17.86
N SER A 135 -7.44 5.30 18.18
CA SER A 135 -6.66 6.30 17.45
C SER A 135 -6.40 5.90 15.99
N ALA A 136 -6.36 4.60 15.70
CA ALA A 136 -6.23 4.09 14.34
C ALA A 136 -7.55 4.21 13.56
N ALA A 137 -8.67 3.84 14.17
CA ALA A 137 -10.01 3.99 13.60
C ALA A 137 -10.32 5.45 13.26
N GLU A 138 -9.96 6.39 14.14
CA GLU A 138 -10.12 7.83 13.89
C GLU A 138 -9.29 8.33 12.70
N ARG A 139 -8.03 7.90 12.60
CA ARG A 139 -7.09 8.36 11.55
C ARG A 139 -7.27 7.64 10.23
N HIS A 140 -7.74 6.40 10.27
CA HIS A 140 -7.87 5.49 9.15
C HIS A 140 -9.25 4.83 9.25
N PRO A 141 -10.31 5.51 8.77
CA PRO A 141 -11.68 4.97 8.88
C PRO A 141 -11.85 3.63 8.15
N VAL A 142 -11.05 3.40 7.12
CA VAL A 142 -10.98 2.13 6.39
C VAL A 142 -9.56 1.59 6.42
N LEU A 143 -9.40 0.34 6.88
CA LEU A 143 -8.15 -0.39 6.93
C LEU A 143 -8.30 -1.70 6.17
N ILE A 144 -7.47 -1.90 5.14
CA ILE A 144 -7.45 -3.13 4.35
C ILE A 144 -6.20 -3.93 4.72
N ALA A 145 -6.39 -5.18 5.13
CA ALA A 145 -5.33 -6.14 5.38
C ALA A 145 -5.46 -7.32 4.40
N PRO A 146 -4.91 -7.22 3.18
CA PRO A 146 -4.79 -8.35 2.27
C PRO A 146 -3.43 -9.04 2.45
N ALA A 147 -3.38 -10.37 2.34
CA ALA A 147 -2.14 -11.15 2.43
C ALA A 147 -1.31 -10.89 3.72
N LEU A 148 -1.95 -10.50 4.83
CA LEU A 148 -1.28 -10.42 6.14
C LEU A 148 -1.14 -11.84 6.72
N TYR A 149 -0.35 -12.68 6.04
CA TYR A 149 -0.16 -14.09 6.35
C TYR A 149 0.50 -14.32 7.70
N VAL A 150 1.68 -13.72 7.93
CA VAL A 150 2.45 -13.86 9.15
C VAL A 150 2.02 -12.78 10.12
N ALA A 151 1.29 -13.17 11.16
CA ALA A 151 0.81 -12.28 12.20
C ALA A 151 0.87 -12.97 13.57
N ASP A 152 1.37 -12.27 14.59
CA ASP A 152 1.21 -12.71 15.97
C ASP A 152 -0.24 -12.52 16.44
N ASP A 153 -0.58 -13.15 17.56
CA ASP A 153 -1.92 -13.07 18.15
C ASP A 153 -2.33 -11.64 18.47
N GLY A 154 -1.40 -10.84 19.00
CA GLY A 154 -1.66 -9.45 19.35
C GLY A 154 -2.00 -8.59 18.13
N MET A 155 -1.41 -8.86 16.97
CA MET A 155 -1.79 -8.18 15.72
C MET A 155 -3.23 -8.53 15.31
N LEU A 156 -3.64 -9.79 15.41
CA LEU A 156 -4.99 -10.21 15.03
C LEU A 156 -6.04 -9.66 16.03
N ASP A 157 -5.74 -9.70 17.32
CA ASP A 157 -6.57 -9.09 18.36
C ASP A 157 -6.67 -7.57 18.18
N TRP A 158 -5.57 -6.92 17.77
CA TRP A 158 -5.57 -5.49 17.44
C TRP A 158 -6.48 -5.16 16.26
N LEU A 159 -6.53 -6.00 15.22
CA LEU A 159 -7.43 -5.81 14.09
C LEU A 159 -8.90 -5.93 14.50
N ALA A 160 -9.25 -6.91 15.33
CA ALA A 160 -10.60 -7.04 15.89
C ALA A 160 -10.97 -5.80 16.72
N ALA A 161 -10.08 -5.36 17.62
CA ALA A 161 -10.28 -4.16 18.43
C ALA A 161 -10.40 -2.88 17.60
N TYR A 162 -9.68 -2.77 16.48
CA TYR A 162 -9.81 -1.64 15.54
C TYR A 162 -11.22 -1.58 14.94
N ALA A 163 -11.79 -2.73 14.56
CA ALA A 163 -13.15 -2.79 14.06
C ALA A 163 -14.16 -2.47 15.17
N ASP A 164 -13.97 -3.03 16.37
CA ASP A 164 -14.82 -2.76 17.54
C ASP A 164 -14.87 -1.26 17.88
N ALA A 165 -13.72 -0.57 17.80
CA ALA A 165 -13.58 0.86 18.06
C ALA A 165 -14.23 1.79 17.01
N GLY A 166 -14.82 1.25 15.94
CA GLY A 166 -15.49 2.02 14.90
C GLY A 166 -14.81 2.01 13.54
N GLY A 167 -13.68 1.32 13.39
CA GLY A 167 -13.01 1.16 12.11
C GLY A 167 -13.78 0.23 11.18
N HIS A 168 -13.66 0.47 9.87
CA HIS A 168 -14.04 -0.51 8.86
C HIS A 168 -12.81 -1.32 8.46
N LEU A 169 -12.78 -2.58 8.87
CA LEU A 169 -11.72 -3.53 8.54
C LEU A 169 -12.10 -4.34 7.30
N VAL A 170 -11.22 -4.38 6.31
CA VAL A 170 -11.35 -5.24 5.12
C VAL A 170 -10.27 -6.31 5.15
N LEU A 171 -10.68 -7.56 5.34
CA LEU A 171 -9.80 -8.72 5.31
C LEU A 171 -9.74 -9.24 3.87
N GLY A 172 -8.53 -9.29 3.31
CA GLY A 172 -8.27 -9.98 2.05
C GLY A 172 -7.76 -11.40 2.27
N PRO A 173 -7.58 -12.17 1.18
CA PRO A 173 -7.18 -13.56 1.28
C PRO A 173 -5.88 -13.76 2.04
N ARG A 174 -5.75 -14.95 2.65
CA ARG A 174 -4.55 -15.39 3.40
C ARG A 174 -4.21 -14.56 4.64
N THR A 175 -5.12 -13.73 5.14
CA THR A 175 -4.90 -12.94 6.35
C THR A 175 -5.03 -13.80 7.60
N GLY A 176 -4.05 -13.71 8.51
CA GLY A 176 -4.04 -14.46 9.76
C GLY A 176 -3.89 -15.97 9.59
N TYR A 177 -3.34 -16.45 8.46
CA TYR A 177 -3.20 -17.89 8.21
C TYR A 177 -2.03 -18.50 9.01
N GLY A 178 -0.94 -17.75 9.18
CA GLY A 178 0.25 -18.17 9.91
C GLY A 178 0.44 -17.39 11.20
N ASP A 179 1.10 -18.01 12.17
CA ASP A 179 1.58 -17.33 13.36
C ASP A 179 2.87 -16.52 13.09
N HIS A 180 3.46 -15.95 14.14
CA HIS A 180 4.69 -15.15 14.06
C HIS A 180 5.93 -15.92 13.55
N GLU A 181 5.91 -17.25 13.57
CA GLU A 181 6.94 -18.14 13.02
C GLU A 181 6.54 -18.68 11.63
N ALA A 182 5.48 -18.14 11.03
CA ALA A 182 4.89 -18.58 9.76
C ALA A 182 4.33 -20.01 9.78
N ARG A 183 4.09 -20.58 10.97
CA ARG A 183 3.42 -21.88 11.10
C ARG A 183 1.94 -21.70 10.85
N ALA A 184 1.35 -22.58 10.05
CA ALA A 184 -0.10 -22.59 9.87
C ALA A 184 -0.78 -22.76 11.23
N ARG A 185 -1.77 -21.90 11.47
CA ARG A 185 -2.55 -21.90 12.72
C ARG A 185 -3.44 -23.14 12.81
N HIS A 186 -3.72 -23.57 14.04
CA HIS A 186 -4.56 -24.74 14.30
C HIS A 186 -6.04 -24.36 14.49
N GLU A 187 -6.31 -23.08 14.70
CA GLU A 187 -7.65 -22.54 14.82
C GLU A 187 -8.37 -22.48 13.47
N VAL A 188 -9.70 -22.39 13.52
CA VAL A 188 -10.54 -22.13 12.36
C VAL A 188 -10.18 -20.77 11.74
N THR A 189 -10.09 -20.70 10.41
CA THR A 189 -9.64 -19.51 9.69
C THR A 189 -10.81 -18.55 9.41
N PRO A 190 -10.64 -17.20 9.46
CA PRO A 190 -9.46 -16.47 9.90
C PRO A 190 -9.29 -16.51 11.42
N ALA A 191 -8.17 -17.09 11.88
CA ALA A 191 -7.91 -17.31 13.29
C ALA A 191 -8.02 -16.01 14.09
N ARG A 192 -8.64 -16.07 15.27
CA ARG A 192 -8.95 -14.93 16.16
C ARG A 192 -9.87 -13.85 15.56
N LEU A 193 -10.27 -13.98 14.30
CA LEU A 193 -11.09 -13.01 13.58
C LEU A 193 -12.46 -13.56 13.19
N VAL A 194 -12.72 -14.86 13.38
CA VAL A 194 -14.03 -15.49 13.05
C VAL A 194 -15.18 -14.73 13.69
N GLU A 195 -15.12 -14.47 15.00
CA GLU A 195 -16.19 -13.76 15.72
C GLU A 195 -16.37 -12.34 15.20
N ALA A 196 -15.29 -11.62 14.90
CA ALA A 196 -15.38 -10.25 14.37
C ALA A 196 -15.97 -10.24 12.94
N ALA A 197 -15.54 -11.19 12.12
CA ALA A 197 -15.87 -11.29 10.70
C ALA A 197 -17.23 -11.94 10.42
N GLY A 198 -17.75 -12.77 11.32
CA GLY A 198 -19.00 -13.53 11.13
C GLY A 198 -18.93 -14.59 10.05
N VAL A 199 -17.72 -15.07 9.77
CA VAL A 199 -17.43 -16.01 8.70
C VAL A 199 -16.20 -16.82 9.08
N ARG A 200 -16.23 -18.09 8.71
CA ARG A 200 -15.06 -18.97 8.73
C ARG A 200 -14.78 -19.52 7.34
N TYR A 201 -13.62 -20.11 7.12
CA TYR A 201 -13.37 -20.94 5.94
C TYR A 201 -12.41 -22.08 6.24
N GLU A 202 -12.54 -23.14 5.44
CA GLU A 202 -11.69 -24.33 5.49
C GLU A 202 -11.11 -24.65 4.10
N GLU A 203 -11.83 -24.28 3.04
CA GLU A 203 -11.46 -24.58 1.66
C GLU A 203 -10.96 -23.32 0.94
N PHE A 204 -9.97 -23.49 0.08
CA PHE A 204 -9.47 -22.46 -0.83
C PHE A 204 -8.86 -23.10 -2.07
N SER A 205 -8.79 -22.35 -3.17
CA SER A 205 -8.19 -22.82 -4.42
C SER A 205 -7.56 -21.67 -5.20
N ASN A 206 -6.54 -22.01 -5.99
CA ASN A 206 -6.16 -21.17 -7.12
C ASN A 206 -7.24 -21.26 -8.21
N LEU A 207 -7.43 -20.16 -8.94
CA LEU A 207 -8.32 -20.11 -10.08
C LEU A 207 -7.54 -20.36 -11.38
N GLN A 208 -8.03 -21.26 -12.22
CA GLN A 208 -7.47 -21.52 -13.56
C GLN A 208 -7.92 -20.49 -14.59
N ALA A 209 -9.06 -19.85 -14.35
CA ALA A 209 -9.63 -18.78 -15.15
C ALA A 209 -10.41 -17.85 -14.22
N ASP A 210 -10.59 -16.60 -14.67
CA ASP A 210 -11.38 -15.62 -13.94
C ASP A 210 -12.82 -16.10 -13.76
N LEU A 211 -13.37 -15.90 -12.56
CA LEU A 211 -14.73 -16.31 -12.22
C LEU A 211 -15.64 -15.09 -12.15
N PRO A 212 -16.76 -15.07 -12.90
CA PRO A 212 -17.72 -13.99 -12.79
C PRO A 212 -18.27 -13.88 -11.36
N LEU A 213 -18.49 -12.65 -10.92
CA LEU A 213 -19.13 -12.33 -9.67
C LEU A 213 -20.53 -11.78 -9.91
N ARG A 214 -21.44 -12.08 -8.99
CA ARG A 214 -22.78 -11.52 -8.97
C ARG A 214 -23.02 -10.78 -7.67
N THR A 215 -23.70 -9.65 -7.76
CA THR A 215 -24.23 -8.94 -6.60
C THR A 215 -25.22 -9.85 -5.89
N ALA A 216 -25.09 -10.01 -4.58
CA ALA A 216 -26.05 -10.78 -3.80
C ALA A 216 -27.42 -10.06 -3.72
N PRO A 217 -28.53 -10.79 -3.53
CA PRO A 217 -29.84 -10.16 -3.36
C PRO A 217 -29.81 -9.14 -2.22
N GLU A 218 -30.42 -7.96 -2.44
CA GLU A 218 -30.49 -6.87 -1.45
C GLU A 218 -29.13 -6.29 -1.01
N SER A 219 -28.04 -6.71 -1.65
CA SER A 219 -26.70 -6.21 -1.34
C SER A 219 -26.60 -4.71 -1.63
N PRO A 220 -26.11 -3.92 -0.68
CA PRO A 220 -25.85 -2.51 -0.91
C PRO A 220 -24.57 -2.28 -1.75
N LEU A 221 -23.76 -3.33 -2.02
CA LEU A 221 -22.62 -3.29 -2.94
C LEU A 221 -23.09 -3.64 -4.36
N GLN A 222 -23.10 -2.66 -5.26
CA GLN A 222 -23.43 -2.89 -6.67
C GLN A 222 -22.17 -3.15 -7.50
N LEU A 223 -22.00 -4.40 -7.93
CA LEU A 223 -20.90 -4.80 -8.81
C LEU A 223 -21.16 -4.38 -10.27
N PRO A 224 -20.13 -3.95 -11.01
CA PRO A 224 -20.25 -3.81 -12.46
C PRO A 224 -20.46 -5.19 -13.11
N GLY A 225 -21.08 -5.22 -14.28
CA GLY A 225 -21.46 -6.48 -14.96
C GLY A 225 -20.29 -7.36 -15.41
N ASP A 226 -19.08 -6.81 -15.43
CA ASP A 226 -17.81 -7.48 -15.76
C ASP A 226 -16.96 -7.77 -14.51
N ALA A 227 -17.53 -7.68 -13.31
CA ALA A 227 -16.82 -8.00 -12.08
C ALA A 227 -16.41 -9.49 -12.04
N VAL A 228 -15.12 -9.73 -11.81
CA VAL A 228 -14.57 -11.07 -11.70
C VAL A 228 -13.69 -11.24 -10.46
N ALA A 229 -13.74 -12.46 -9.92
CA ALA A 229 -12.76 -13.02 -9.01
C ALA A 229 -11.60 -13.58 -9.82
N THR A 230 -10.37 -13.25 -9.41
CA THR A 230 -9.16 -13.66 -10.12
C THR A 230 -8.20 -14.36 -9.16
N ARG A 231 -7.39 -15.26 -9.70
CA ARG A 231 -6.25 -15.96 -9.07
C ARG A 231 -6.57 -16.86 -7.87
N TRP A 232 -7.53 -16.51 -7.02
CA TRP A 232 -7.76 -17.13 -5.71
C TRP A 232 -9.23 -17.16 -5.33
N VAL A 233 -9.62 -18.19 -4.58
CA VAL A 233 -10.94 -18.32 -3.96
C VAL A 233 -10.78 -18.84 -2.53
N GLU A 234 -11.52 -18.26 -1.59
CA GLU A 234 -11.72 -18.78 -0.22
C GLU A 234 -13.20 -19.14 -0.06
N GLY A 235 -13.47 -20.34 0.44
CA GLY A 235 -14.81 -20.84 0.69
C GLY A 235 -15.39 -20.27 1.99
N LEU A 236 -15.83 -19.01 1.95
CA LEU A 236 -16.38 -18.27 3.08
C LEU A 236 -17.69 -18.89 3.60
N ALA A 237 -17.65 -19.68 4.67
CA ALA A 237 -18.82 -20.21 5.36
C ALA A 237 -19.36 -19.17 6.38
N VAL A 238 -20.49 -18.55 6.02
CA VAL A 238 -21.17 -17.52 6.82
C VAL A 238 -21.70 -18.09 8.14
N GLU A 239 -21.49 -17.36 9.23
CA GLU A 239 -22.12 -17.61 10.53
C GLU A 239 -23.27 -16.63 10.77
N ASP A 240 -22.96 -15.33 10.75
CA ASP A 240 -23.91 -14.24 10.94
C ASP A 240 -23.58 -12.98 10.11
N ALA A 241 -22.64 -13.08 9.16
CA ALA A 241 -22.32 -12.00 8.22
C ALA A 241 -23.35 -11.86 7.10
N GLU A 242 -23.55 -10.62 6.63
CA GLU A 242 -24.30 -10.31 5.40
C GLU A 242 -23.47 -10.67 4.18
N VAL A 243 -24.10 -11.24 3.15
CA VAL A 243 -23.45 -11.56 1.88
C VAL A 243 -23.56 -10.37 0.93
N LEU A 244 -22.43 -9.90 0.39
CA LEU A 244 -22.39 -8.77 -0.54
C LEU A 244 -22.22 -9.20 -2.00
N ALA A 245 -21.44 -10.26 -2.25
CA ALA A 245 -21.17 -10.79 -3.58
C ALA A 245 -20.96 -12.29 -3.55
N GLU A 246 -21.31 -12.97 -4.64
CA GLU A 246 -21.24 -14.43 -4.78
C GLU A 246 -20.43 -14.83 -6.02
N TYR A 247 -19.76 -15.98 -5.96
CA TYR A 247 -19.15 -16.58 -7.15
C TYR A 247 -20.22 -17.15 -8.07
N ALA A 248 -20.19 -16.80 -9.36
CA ALA A 248 -21.05 -17.42 -10.37
C ALA A 248 -20.35 -18.65 -10.96
N HIS A 249 -20.37 -19.76 -10.21
CA HIS A 249 -19.69 -21.00 -10.60
C HIS A 249 -20.39 -22.25 -10.04
N PRO A 250 -20.48 -23.39 -10.76
CA PRO A 250 -21.19 -24.59 -10.28
C PRO A 250 -20.65 -25.19 -8.97
N HIS A 251 -19.33 -25.09 -8.74
CA HIS A 251 -18.68 -25.55 -7.51
C HIS A 251 -18.53 -24.42 -6.49
N PHE A 252 -17.72 -23.40 -6.78
CA PHE A 252 -17.46 -22.27 -5.88
C PHE A 252 -18.67 -21.41 -5.52
N GLY A 253 -19.77 -21.44 -6.28
CA GLY A 253 -21.00 -20.70 -5.96
C GLY A 253 -21.74 -21.19 -4.70
N ARG A 254 -21.22 -22.22 -4.02
CA ARG A 254 -21.65 -22.65 -2.69
C ARG A 254 -21.21 -21.69 -1.58
N TRP A 255 -20.21 -20.86 -1.85
CA TRP A 255 -19.71 -19.85 -0.92
C TRP A 255 -19.84 -18.44 -1.51
N PRO A 256 -20.08 -17.43 -0.66
CA PRO A 256 -19.95 -16.03 -1.05
C PRO A 256 -18.48 -15.63 -1.31
N ALA A 257 -18.31 -14.62 -2.17
CA ALA A 257 -17.01 -14.03 -2.47
C ALA A 257 -16.69 -12.86 -1.55
N VAL A 258 -17.72 -12.11 -1.12
CA VAL A 258 -17.57 -10.96 -0.23
C VAL A 258 -18.68 -11.00 0.81
N THR A 259 -18.31 -10.88 2.08
CA THR A 259 -19.24 -10.78 3.21
C THR A 259 -18.92 -9.56 4.06
N THR A 260 -19.88 -9.08 4.84
CA THR A 260 -19.67 -8.01 5.80
C THR A 260 -20.46 -8.23 7.08
N ARG A 261 -19.89 -7.82 8.21
CA ARG A 261 -20.54 -7.92 9.50
C ARG A 261 -20.24 -6.69 10.34
N ARG A 262 -21.23 -6.22 11.09
CA ARG A 262 -21.02 -5.23 12.13
C ARG A 262 -20.30 -5.85 13.32
N HIS A 263 -19.24 -5.19 13.81
CA HIS A 263 -18.52 -5.60 15.00
C HIS A 263 -18.26 -4.37 15.88
N GLY A 264 -18.80 -4.36 17.09
CA GLY A 264 -18.80 -3.17 17.95
C GLY A 264 -19.45 -1.95 17.29
N ALA A 265 -18.68 -0.86 17.23
CA ALA A 265 -19.06 0.37 16.55
C ALA A 265 -18.73 0.37 15.04
N GLY A 266 -17.94 -0.59 14.54
CA GLY A 266 -17.47 -0.65 13.17
C GLY A 266 -17.94 -1.88 12.39
N HIS A 267 -17.16 -2.26 11.38
CA HIS A 267 -17.50 -3.37 10.47
C HIS A 267 -16.26 -4.17 10.08
N VAL A 268 -16.47 -5.46 9.79
CA VAL A 268 -15.48 -6.34 9.16
C VAL A 268 -16.05 -6.85 7.85
N THR A 269 -15.36 -6.58 6.74
CA THR A 269 -15.68 -7.11 5.41
C THR A 269 -14.62 -8.11 4.99
N CYS A 270 -15.01 -9.32 4.64
CA CYS A 270 -14.10 -10.35 4.12
C CYS A 270 -14.21 -10.42 2.60
N VAL A 271 -13.08 -10.45 1.91
CA VAL A 271 -12.96 -10.61 0.47
C VAL A 271 -12.17 -11.88 0.20
N GLY A 272 -12.84 -12.94 -0.23
CA GLY A 272 -12.26 -14.27 -0.44
C GLY A 272 -11.50 -14.45 -1.77
N THR A 273 -11.20 -13.37 -2.50
CA THR A 273 -10.58 -13.42 -3.83
C THR A 273 -9.62 -12.26 -4.05
N CYS A 274 -8.79 -12.32 -5.11
CA CYS A 274 -8.16 -11.12 -5.66
C CYS A 274 -9.16 -10.41 -6.58
N PRO A 275 -9.66 -9.21 -6.24
CA PRO A 275 -10.69 -8.55 -7.04
C PRO A 275 -10.09 -7.84 -8.27
N ALA A 276 -10.61 -8.09 -9.47
CA ALA A 276 -10.23 -7.29 -10.64
C ALA A 276 -10.95 -5.94 -10.70
N ALA A 277 -12.20 -5.88 -10.24
CA ALA A 277 -13.07 -4.70 -10.34
C ALA A 277 -13.88 -4.39 -9.07
N ILE A 278 -13.67 -5.13 -7.98
CA ILE A 278 -14.31 -4.83 -6.70
C ILE A 278 -13.45 -3.80 -5.98
N SER A 279 -13.95 -2.57 -5.89
CA SER A 279 -13.34 -1.57 -5.02
C SER A 279 -13.92 -1.68 -3.61
N PRO A 280 -13.11 -1.93 -2.57
CA PRO A 280 -13.56 -1.82 -1.18
C PRO A 280 -14.09 -0.42 -0.84
N ALA A 281 -13.67 0.60 -1.60
CA ALA A 281 -14.13 1.99 -1.49
C ALA A 281 -15.55 2.24 -2.00
N ARG A 282 -16.15 1.24 -2.69
CA ARG A 282 -17.57 1.21 -3.05
C ARG A 282 -18.40 0.48 -2.00
N SER A 283 -17.80 0.10 -0.87
CA SER A 283 -18.56 -0.39 0.27
C SER A 283 -19.57 0.67 0.72
N PRO A 284 -20.84 0.31 0.89
CA PRO A 284 -21.89 1.21 1.34
C PRO A 284 -21.71 1.63 2.81
N TYR A 285 -20.84 0.92 3.54
CA TYR A 285 -20.52 1.17 4.94
C TYR A 285 -19.38 2.19 5.15
N GLY A 286 -18.93 2.84 4.08
CA GLY A 286 -18.24 4.12 4.13
C GLY A 286 -16.77 4.10 3.73
N SER A 287 -16.44 4.91 2.73
CA SER A 287 -15.28 5.79 2.82
C SER A 287 -15.85 7.22 2.78
N PRO A 288 -15.41 8.16 3.63
CA PRO A 288 -15.85 9.56 3.50
C PRO A 288 -15.67 10.01 2.04
N PRO A 289 -16.54 10.87 1.48
CA PRO A 289 -16.35 11.38 0.12
C PRO A 289 -14.92 11.94 0.02
N PRO A 290 -14.24 11.75 -1.14
CA PRO A 290 -12.86 12.20 -1.27
C PRO A 290 -12.83 13.67 -0.86
N ARG A 291 -11.96 14.02 0.09
CA ARG A 291 -11.86 15.40 0.57
C ARG A 291 -11.69 16.30 -0.64
N ALA A 292 -12.67 17.16 -0.89
CA ALA A 292 -12.62 18.09 -2.00
C ALA A 292 -11.31 18.87 -1.88
N ALA A 293 -10.50 18.87 -2.95
CA ALA A 293 -9.38 19.79 -3.04
C ALA A 293 -9.94 21.18 -2.81
N ALA A 294 -9.48 21.88 -1.77
CA ALA A 294 -9.89 23.24 -1.50
C ALA A 294 -9.77 24.04 -2.81
N GLY A 295 -10.90 24.57 -3.25
CA GLY A 295 -11.06 25.13 -4.59
C GLY A 295 -10.04 26.22 -4.88
N GLY A 296 -9.55 26.22 -6.12
CA GLY A 296 -8.84 27.34 -6.74
C GLY A 296 -7.47 27.60 -6.15
N ILE A 297 -6.43 27.22 -6.89
CA ILE A 297 -5.16 27.95 -6.84
C ILE A 297 -5.48 29.38 -7.28
N CYS A 298 -5.80 30.24 -6.33
CA CYS A 298 -5.99 31.66 -6.58
C CYS A 298 -4.62 32.19 -7.01
N PRO A 299 -4.45 32.81 -8.20
CA PRO A 299 -3.17 33.37 -8.58
C PRO A 299 -2.86 34.50 -7.60
N ALA A 300 -1.89 34.26 -6.70
CA ALA A 300 -1.38 35.29 -5.81
C ALA A 300 -0.88 36.45 -6.68
N ARG A 301 -1.51 37.62 -6.51
CA ARG A 301 -1.12 38.87 -7.16
C ARG A 301 0.37 39.10 -6.92
N SER A 302 1.10 39.32 -8.01
CA SER A 302 2.49 39.71 -8.00
C SER A 302 2.68 40.99 -7.18
N ARG A 303 3.42 40.91 -6.07
CA ARG A 303 4.12 42.07 -5.52
C ARG A 303 5.57 41.95 -5.97
N SER A 304 5.98 42.87 -6.84
CA SER A 304 7.35 42.99 -7.31
C SER A 304 8.29 43.24 -6.12
N ARG A 305 9.20 42.29 -5.88
CA ARG A 305 10.44 42.54 -5.14
C ARG A 305 11.60 42.41 -6.14
N PRO A 306 12.59 43.31 -6.11
CA PRO A 306 13.75 43.22 -6.98
C PRO A 306 14.59 41.99 -6.61
N ALA A 307 15.11 41.31 -7.64
CA ALA A 307 15.89 40.07 -7.51
C ALA A 307 17.20 40.29 -6.74
N PRO A 308 17.57 39.43 -5.77
CA PRO A 308 18.92 39.37 -5.25
C PRO A 308 19.86 38.70 -6.28
N PRO A 309 21.18 39.00 -6.25
CA PRO A 309 22.14 38.40 -7.18
C PRO A 309 22.26 36.88 -6.98
N PRO A 310 22.71 36.12 -8.01
CA PRO A 310 22.78 34.67 -7.94
C PRO A 310 23.92 34.23 -7.02
N THR A 311 23.62 33.98 -5.75
CA THR A 311 24.48 33.18 -4.88
C THR A 311 24.10 31.72 -5.00
N ALA A 312 24.86 30.98 -5.81
CA ALA A 312 24.88 29.53 -5.74
C ALA A 312 25.49 29.11 -4.38
N ALA A 313 24.64 28.80 -3.40
CA ALA A 313 25.06 28.11 -2.19
C ALA A 313 25.30 26.64 -2.53
N ALA A 314 26.47 26.34 -3.10
CA ALA A 314 27.01 24.99 -3.08
C ALA A 314 27.59 24.76 -1.68
N SER A 315 26.88 24.02 -0.83
CA SER A 315 27.47 23.47 0.39
C SER A 315 28.44 22.37 0.00
N THR A 316 29.70 22.74 -0.24
CA THR A 316 30.81 21.79 -0.33
C THR A 316 31.17 21.34 1.09
N TRP A 317 31.01 20.05 1.36
CA TRP A 317 31.68 19.43 2.49
C TRP A 317 33.18 19.51 2.23
N SER A 318 33.85 20.36 3.01
CA SER A 318 35.29 20.49 3.04
C SER A 318 35.91 19.29 3.78
N THR A 319 36.71 18.49 3.08
CA THR A 319 37.70 17.62 3.70
C THR A 319 38.95 18.46 3.97
N THR A 320 39.06 18.96 5.19
CA THR A 320 40.31 19.46 5.77
C THR A 320 41.37 18.37 5.80
N GLY A 321 42.60 18.68 5.38
CA GLY A 321 43.82 18.04 5.87
C GLY A 321 44.58 17.17 4.86
N ALA A 322 45.26 17.76 3.89
CA ALA A 322 46.36 17.11 3.20
C ALA A 322 47.60 17.10 4.10
N GLY A 323 47.70 16.10 4.98
CA GLY A 323 48.93 15.73 5.68
C GLY A 323 49.76 14.78 4.82
N SER A 324 51.01 15.13 4.55
CA SER A 324 51.97 14.31 3.81
C SER A 324 52.21 12.96 4.50
N LEU A 325 51.95 11.85 3.82
CA LEU A 325 52.39 10.52 4.25
C LEU A 325 53.49 10.01 3.31
N ARG A 326 54.69 9.87 3.87
CA ARG A 326 55.82 9.14 3.26
C ARG A 326 55.51 7.64 3.20
N PRO A 327 56.03 6.89 2.21
CA PRO A 327 55.83 5.46 2.15
C PRO A 327 56.73 4.74 3.18
N SER A 328 56.11 4.07 4.15
CA SER A 328 56.79 3.14 5.05
C SER A 328 56.94 1.79 4.36
N ARG A 329 58.19 1.36 4.17
CA ARG A 329 58.57 0.00 3.79
C ARG A 329 58.25 -0.93 4.97
N TYR A 330 57.58 -2.05 4.72
CA TYR A 330 57.63 -3.21 5.60
C TYR A 330 58.49 -4.29 4.95
N PRO A 331 59.42 -4.94 5.68
CA PRO A 331 60.16 -6.08 5.17
C PRO A 331 59.32 -7.35 5.31
N CYS A 332 59.50 -8.27 4.36
CA CYS A 332 59.02 -9.64 4.43
C CYS A 332 59.62 -10.36 5.64
N ILE A 333 58.77 -11.06 6.41
CA ILE A 333 58.68 -12.53 6.58
C ILE A 333 57.37 -12.79 7.32
#